data_AF-A0A5C4YB40-F1
#
_entry.id   AF-A0A5C4YB40-F1
#
_cell.length_a   1.000
_cell.length_b   1.000
_cell.length_c   1.000
_cell.angle_alpha   90.00
_cell.angle_beta   90.00
_cell.angle_gamma   90.00
#
_symmetry.space_group_name_H-M   'P 1'
#
loop_
_entity.id
_entity.type
_entity.pdbx_description
1 polymer ?
#
loop_
_entity_poly.entity_id
_entity_poly.type
_entity_poly.pdbx_seq_one_letter_code
_entity_poly.pdbx_strand_id
1 'polypeptide(L)'
;MTDSQTPMPPFVLLTQDDCPNCERLKLMLEKPLRGQFDAQIEVLHRQRHPEAFSALTESSGVRSTPALIHRASGKVLLNTGGLGEVRSFLLTPHA
;
A
#
# COMPACT_ATOMS: atom_id res chain seq x y z
N MET A 1 18.91 -9.35 -25.45
CA MET A 1 17.66 -9.92 -24.87
C MET A 1 17.31 -9.00 -23.72
N THR A 2 16.53 -7.95 -23.98
CA THR A 2 16.24 -6.93 -22.98
C THR A 2 15.03 -7.42 -22.19
N ASP A 3 15.29 -7.81 -20.94
CA ASP A 3 14.29 -8.24 -19.97
C ASP A 3 13.22 -7.14 -19.87
N SER A 4 12.02 -7.45 -20.37
CA SER A 4 10.86 -6.58 -20.26
C SER A 4 10.30 -6.73 -18.85
N GLN A 5 11.08 -6.28 -17.85
CA GLN A 5 10.63 -6.25 -16.48
C GLN A 5 9.55 -5.18 -16.38
N THR A 6 8.29 -5.60 -16.38
CA THR A 6 7.19 -4.68 -16.06
C THR A 6 7.49 -4.13 -14.66
N PRO A 7 7.66 -2.81 -14.49
CA PRO A 7 8.04 -2.26 -13.20
C PRO A 7 6.94 -2.58 -12.21
N MET A 8 7.30 -3.25 -11.11
CA MET A 8 6.38 -3.51 -10.01
C MET A 8 5.85 -2.16 -9.48
N PRO A 9 4.58 -2.09 -9.04
CA PRO A 9 4.04 -0.87 -8.46
C PRO A 9 4.92 -0.38 -7.29
N PRO A 10 5.25 0.92 -7.21
CA PRO A 10 6.16 1.46 -6.19
C PRO A 10 5.62 1.35 -4.76
N PHE A 11 4.29 1.25 -4.61
CA PHE A 11 3.64 1.14 -3.30
C PHE A 11 2.97 -0.21 -3.12
N VAL A 12 2.94 -0.68 -1.86
CA VAL A 12 2.13 -1.83 -1.44
C VAL A 12 1.14 -1.39 -0.38
N LEU A 13 -0.13 -1.70 -0.57
CA LEU A 13 -1.18 -1.60 0.44
C LEU A 13 -1.36 -2.96 1.11
N LEU A 14 -0.97 -3.04 2.38
CA LEU A 14 -1.30 -4.17 3.25
C LEU A 14 -2.75 -4.03 3.72
N THR A 15 -3.57 -5.06 3.47
CA THR A 15 -4.99 -5.10 3.86
C THR A 15 -5.38 -6.50 4.37
N GLN A 16 -6.55 -6.61 5.00
CA GLN A 16 -7.09 -7.88 5.51
C GLN A 16 -8.62 -7.83 5.57
N ASP A 17 -9.24 -9.01 5.70
CA ASP A 17 -10.69 -9.15 5.95
C ASP A 17 -11.09 -8.50 7.30
N ASP A 18 -12.38 -8.15 7.43
CA ASP A 18 -12.97 -7.58 8.65
C ASP A 18 -12.22 -6.34 9.19
N CYS A 19 -11.73 -5.50 8.28
CA CYS A 19 -10.94 -4.31 8.59
C CYS A 19 -11.66 -3.02 8.16
N PRO A 20 -12.41 -2.36 9.06
CA PRO A 20 -13.14 -1.12 8.73
C PRO A 20 -12.23 0.00 8.21
N ASN A 21 -11.00 0.09 8.74
CA ASN A 21 -10.03 1.08 8.28
C ASN A 21 -9.50 0.76 6.88
N CYS A 22 -9.40 -0.51 6.51
CA CYS A 22 -9.00 -0.94 5.18
C CYS A 22 -10.07 -0.56 4.14
N GLU A 23 -11.34 -0.80 4.46
CA GLU A 23 -12.47 -0.38 3.62
C GLU A 23 -12.54 1.14 3.48
N ARG A 24 -12.31 1.88 4.58
CA ARG A 24 -12.24 3.35 4.53
C ARG A 24 -11.13 3.84 3.60
N LEU A 25 -9.93 3.27 3.69
CA LEU A 25 -8.81 3.65 2.82
C LEU A 25 -9.11 3.31 1.36
N LYS A 26 -9.68 2.13 1.08
CA LYS A 26 -10.09 1.74 -0.27
C LYS A 26 -11.07 2.76 -0.87
N LEU A 27 -12.13 3.11 -0.14
CA LEU A 27 -13.09 4.13 -0.58
C LEU A 27 -12.43 5.50 -0.79
N MET A 28 -11.41 5.84 -0.01
CA MET A 28 -10.65 7.08 -0.15
C MET A 28 -9.83 7.11 -1.45
N LEU A 29 -9.17 6.00 -1.79
CA LEU A 29 -8.42 5.83 -3.04
C LEU A 29 -9.36 5.91 -4.26
N GLU A 30 -10.52 5.24 -4.18
CA GLU A 30 -11.47 5.15 -5.29
C GLU A 30 -12.26 6.45 -5.54
N LYS A 31 -12.68 7.16 -4.48
CA LYS A 31 -13.60 8.30 -4.59
C LYS A 31 -12.89 9.66 -4.53
N PRO A 32 -12.42 10.15 -3.37
CA PRO A 32 -11.65 11.41 -3.29
C PRO A 32 -10.46 11.47 -4.24
N LEU A 33 -9.70 10.37 -4.37
CA LEU A 33 -8.51 10.30 -5.21
C LEU A 33 -8.77 9.73 -6.60
N ARG A 34 -10.02 9.35 -6.89
CA ARG A 34 -10.50 8.93 -8.23
C ARG A 34 -9.66 7.84 -8.89
N GLY A 35 -9.08 6.93 -8.11
CA GLY A 35 -8.21 5.85 -8.61
C GLY A 35 -6.89 6.34 -9.22
N GLN A 36 -6.48 7.60 -8.95
CA GLN A 36 -5.27 8.20 -9.52
C GLN A 36 -3.99 7.37 -9.25
N PHE A 37 -3.99 6.59 -8.18
CA PHE A 37 -2.83 5.82 -7.71
C PHE A 37 -2.98 4.31 -7.93
N ASP A 38 -4.05 3.83 -8.56
CA ASP A 38 -4.33 2.39 -8.67
C ASP A 38 -3.21 1.64 -9.42
N ALA A 39 -2.67 2.25 -10.47
CA ALA A 39 -1.54 1.70 -11.22
C ALA A 39 -0.20 1.71 -10.43
N GLN A 40 -0.14 2.44 -9.32
CA GLN A 40 1.07 2.61 -8.50
C GLN A 40 1.01 1.83 -7.19
N ILE A 41 -0.14 1.24 -6.85
CA ILE A 41 -0.37 0.53 -5.60
C ILE A 41 -0.68 -0.94 -5.91
N GLU A 42 0.17 -1.82 -5.41
CA GLU A 42 -0.15 -3.23 -5.31
C GLU A 42 -0.94 -3.50 -4.02
N VAL A 43 -2.08 -4.18 -4.11
CA VAL A 43 -2.85 -4.56 -2.92
C VAL A 43 -2.43 -5.96 -2.48
N LEU A 44 -1.81 -6.06 -1.31
CA LEU A 44 -1.41 -7.32 -0.70
C LEU A 44 -2.36 -7.67 0.45
N HIS A 45 -3.21 -8.67 0.22
CA HIS A 45 -4.26 -9.07 1.13
C HIS A 45 -3.83 -10.25 2.01
N ARG A 46 -3.88 -10.11 3.34
CA ARG A 46 -3.40 -11.10 4.31
C ARG A 46 -3.95 -12.50 4.08
N GLN A 47 -5.26 -12.64 3.92
CA GLN A 47 -5.90 -13.95 3.78
C GLN A 47 -5.69 -14.60 2.40
N ARG A 48 -5.43 -13.79 1.36
CA ARG A 48 -5.23 -14.31 -0.01
C ARG A 48 -3.78 -14.66 -0.29
N HIS A 49 -2.85 -13.92 0.32
CA HIS A 49 -1.42 -14.06 0.11
C HIS A 49 -0.65 -14.07 1.45
N PRO A 50 -0.92 -15.06 2.32
CA PRO A 50 -0.41 -15.06 3.70
C PRO A 50 1.12 -15.06 3.78
N GLU A 51 1.80 -15.80 2.90
CA GLU A 51 3.27 -15.89 2.87
C GLU A 51 3.92 -14.56 2.48
N ALA A 52 3.48 -13.97 1.35
CA ALA A 52 3.97 -12.67 0.90
C ALA A 52 3.66 -11.56 1.91
N PHE A 53 2.49 -11.62 2.55
CA PHE A 53 2.11 -10.70 3.61
C PHE A 53 3.03 -10.83 4.84
N SER A 54 3.32 -12.06 5.30
CA SER A 54 4.23 -12.31 6.42
C SER A 54 5.63 -11.78 6.12
N ALA A 55 6.19 -12.14 4.96
CA ALA A 55 7.52 -11.69 4.55
C ALA A 55 7.63 -10.15 4.50
N LEU A 56 6.58 -9.48 3.99
CA LEU A 56 6.59 -8.02 3.90
C LEU A 56 6.40 -7.35 5.27
N THR A 57 5.54 -7.89 6.14
CA THR A 57 5.35 -7.35 7.51
C THR A 57 6.57 -7.57 8.39
N GLU A 58 7.26 -8.71 8.26
CA GLU A 58 8.52 -8.99 8.95
C GLU A 58 9.63 -8.03 8.53
N SER A 59 9.80 -7.80 7.22
CA SER A 59 10.86 -6.92 6.69
C SER A 59 10.58 -5.42 6.92
N SER A 60 9.31 -5.00 6.92
CA SER A 60 8.92 -3.60 7.13
C SER A 60 8.63 -3.23 8.60
N GLY A 61 8.51 -4.23 9.49
CA GLY A 61 8.13 -4.02 10.89
C GLY A 61 6.65 -3.65 11.10
N VAL A 62 5.81 -3.72 10.06
CA VAL A 62 4.38 -3.42 10.16
C VAL A 62 3.66 -4.46 11.01
N ARG A 63 2.85 -4.00 11.97
CA ARG A 63 2.07 -4.86 12.89
C ARG A 63 0.55 -4.67 12.77
N SER A 64 0.10 -3.75 11.93
CA SER A 64 -1.32 -3.39 11.81
C SER A 64 -1.67 -3.04 10.37
N THR A 65 -2.91 -3.35 9.98
CA THR A 65 -3.51 -2.95 8.71
C THR A 65 -4.58 -1.88 8.91
N PRO A 66 -4.86 -1.05 7.90
CA PRO A 66 -4.12 -0.98 6.63
C PRO A 66 -2.80 -0.23 6.78
N ALA A 67 -1.82 -0.57 5.94
CA ALA A 67 -0.55 0.14 5.87
C ALA A 67 -0.13 0.33 4.41
N LEU A 68 0.39 1.51 4.09
CA LEU A 68 1.01 1.78 2.79
C LEU A 68 2.52 1.74 2.96
N ILE A 69 3.20 0.99 2.09
CA ILE A 69 4.65 0.82 2.10
C ILE A 69 5.18 1.32 0.77
N HIS A 70 6.19 2.18 0.79
CA HIS A 70 6.97 2.50 -0.41
C HIS A 70 8.12 1.49 -0.54
N ARG A 71 8.10 0.68 -1.61
CA ARG A 71 9.01 -0.46 -1.77
C ARG A 71 10.49 -0.05 -1.78
N ALA A 72 10.83 1.01 -2.50
CA ALA A 72 12.23 1.37 -2.72
C ALA A 72 12.89 1.97 -1.47
N SER A 73 12.13 2.69 -0.62
CA SER A 73 12.68 3.33 0.58
C SER A 73 12.36 2.58 1.88
N GLY A 74 11.44 1.60 1.85
CA GLY A 74 10.91 0.94 3.04
C GLY A 74 10.06 1.84 3.94
N LYS A 75 9.75 3.09 3.53
CA LYS A 75 8.90 3.99 4.32
C LYS A 75 7.49 3.44 4.44
N VAL A 76 6.92 3.57 5.64
CA VAL A 76 5.61 3.05 5.99
C VAL A 76 4.69 4.18 6.44
N LEU A 77 3.46 4.19 5.93
CA LEU A 77 2.35 4.98 6.45
C LEU A 77 1.34 4.05 7.13
N LEU A 78 1.24 4.18 8.46
CA LEU A 78 0.23 3.48 9.28
C LEU A 78 -1.03 4.35 9.51
N ASN A 79 -0.87 5.68 9.56
CA ASN A 79 -1.99 6.59 9.71
C ASN A 79 -2.66 6.85 8.36
N THR A 80 -3.57 5.96 7.99
CA THR A 80 -4.30 5.97 6.72
C THR A 80 -5.72 6.53 6.83
N GLY A 81 -6.07 7.09 8.00
CA GLY A 81 -7.41 7.61 8.27
C GLY A 81 -7.72 8.96 7.61
N GLY A 82 -6.69 9.73 7.25
CA GLY A 82 -6.81 11.06 6.67
C GLY A 82 -6.39 11.13 5.20
N LEU A 83 -7.17 11.89 4.41
CA LEU A 83 -6.93 12.09 2.98
C LEU A 83 -5.60 12.82 2.72
N GLY A 84 -5.23 13.76 3.58
CA GLY A 84 -4.02 14.57 3.43
C GLY A 84 -2.76 13.74 3.58
N GLU A 85 -2.71 12.87 4.58
CA GLU A 85 -1.59 11.98 4.88
C GLU A 85 -1.41 10.94 3.77
N VAL A 86 -2.49 10.28 3.35
CA VAL A 86 -2.48 9.29 2.27
C VAL A 86 -2.01 9.94 0.96
N ARG A 87 -2.60 11.08 0.58
CA ARG A 87 -2.23 11.78 -0.66
C ARG A 87 -0.78 12.27 -0.63
N SER A 88 -0.35 12.86 0.49
CA SER A 88 1.03 13.34 0.64
C SER A 88 2.03 12.21 0.53
N PHE A 89 1.75 11.06 1.17
CA PHE A 89 2.61 9.90 1.09
C PHE A 89 2.74 9.34 -0.34
N LEU A 90 1.65 9.31 -1.11
CA LEU A 90 1.66 8.80 -2.47
C LEU A 90 2.26 9.76 -3.50
N LEU A 91 2.27 11.07 -3.21
CA LEU A 91 2.84 12.10 -4.10
C LEU A 91 4.32 12.42 -3.83
N THR A 92 4.78 12.19 -2.60
CA THR A 92 6.13 12.61 -2.20
C THR A 92 7.17 11.63 -2.73
N PRO A 93 8.23 12.10 -3.42
CA PRO A 93 9.38 11.27 -3.73
C PRO A 93 10.03 10.78 -2.45
N HIS A 94 10.07 9.46 -2.27
CA HIS A 94 10.73 8.85 -1.14
C HIS A 94 12.17 8.54 -1.52
N ALA A 95 13.04 9.54 -1.34
CA ALA A 95 14.49 9.36 -1.30
C ALA A 95 14.89 8.49 -0.10
#